data_AF-A0AAN7A0H5-F1
#
_entry.id   AF-A0AAN7A0H5-F1
#
_cell.length_a   1.000
_cell.length_b   1.000
_cell.length_c   1.000
_cell.angle_alpha   90.00
_cell.angle_beta   90.00
_cell.angle_gamma   90.00
#
_symmetry.space_group_name_H-M   'P 1'
#
loop_
_entity.id
_entity.type
_entity.pdbx_description
1 polymer ?
#
loop_
_entity_poly.entity_id
_entity_poly.type
_entity_poly.pdbx_seq_one_letter_code
_entity_poly.pdbx_strand_id
1 'polypeptide(L)'
;MTLDTYTIEVIPFSQYSWTFEHPGWLNLNPAAVALITTFLTLGYYLSLELLFLTLLTFRTRKTLYFYALLIFTAAVFVTILCKVGWIPNVTSLSLVLWSRLHLITQNRSLLWLTLGMIVVNAVFLHTPIIFFEFGLLSPEGEREKWLLPMEIMVRIQQTVFTLQETFLSGMYISFTFQFLRSGDERGNKVVKRVVGLMISVQVLAIGLDVGLTAFDFLNMFTLKCTLHPFVYAVKLRLEFVVLNQLVGIVKEGL
;
A
#
# COMPACT_ATOMS: atom_id res chain seq x y z
N MET A 1 -37.44 -15.43 -20.63
CA MET A 1 -36.23 -14.87 -19.99
C MET A 1 -35.07 -15.77 -20.40
N THR A 2 -34.51 -15.51 -21.57
CA THR A 2 -33.39 -16.26 -22.15
C THR A 2 -32.11 -15.75 -21.52
N LEU A 3 -31.34 -16.63 -20.89
CA LEU A 3 -30.00 -16.34 -20.41
C LEU A 3 -29.09 -16.23 -21.63
N ASP A 4 -28.75 -15.01 -22.04
CA ASP A 4 -27.66 -14.79 -22.98
C ASP A 4 -26.36 -15.21 -22.29
N THR A 5 -25.93 -16.45 -22.57
CA THR A 5 -24.59 -16.92 -22.24
C THR A 5 -23.58 -16.06 -22.98
N TYR A 6 -22.95 -15.11 -22.27
CA TYR A 6 -21.77 -14.41 -22.73
C TYR A 6 -20.65 -15.44 -22.97
N THR A 7 -20.54 -15.94 -24.20
CA THR A 7 -19.41 -16.77 -24.62
C THR A 7 -18.21 -15.86 -24.81
N ILE A 8 -17.24 -15.95 -23.89
CA ILE A 8 -15.95 -15.28 -24.02
C ILE A 8 -15.28 -15.80 -25.30
N GLU A 9 -15.03 -14.93 -26.26
CA GLU A 9 -14.40 -15.29 -27.54
C GLU A 9 -12.91 -15.58 -27.31
N VAL A 10 -12.55 -16.86 -27.22
CA VAL A 10 -11.16 -17.31 -27.04
C VAL A 10 -10.47 -17.37 -28.40
N ILE A 11 -9.58 -16.43 -28.68
CA ILE A 11 -8.82 -16.40 -29.94
C ILE A 11 -7.77 -17.52 -29.94
N PRO A 12 -7.62 -18.29 -31.05
CA PRO A 12 -6.54 -19.27 -31.19
C PRO A 12 -5.15 -18.64 -31.02
N PHE A 13 -4.22 -19.35 -30.39
CA PHE A 13 -2.88 -18.81 -30.09
C PHE A 13 -2.09 -18.40 -31.35
N SER A 14 -2.32 -19.07 -32.49
CA SER A 14 -1.70 -18.74 -33.77
C SER A 14 -2.14 -17.40 -34.35
N GLN A 15 -3.29 -16.88 -33.91
CA GLN A 15 -3.87 -15.61 -34.33
C GLN A 15 -3.74 -14.53 -33.24
N TYR A 16 -2.94 -14.82 -32.21
CA TYR A 16 -2.70 -13.89 -31.12
C TYR A 16 -1.88 -12.70 -31.60
N SER A 17 -2.48 -11.51 -31.59
CA SER A 17 -1.76 -10.29 -31.92
C SER A 17 -0.86 -9.86 -30.77
N TRP A 18 0.46 -9.84 -31.02
CA TRP A 18 1.48 -9.35 -30.09
C TRP A 18 1.95 -7.92 -30.39
N THR A 19 1.33 -7.26 -31.37
CA THR A 19 1.75 -5.94 -31.87
C THR A 19 1.24 -4.82 -30.96
N PHE A 20 1.81 -3.62 -31.04
CA PHE A 20 1.39 -2.48 -30.21
C PHE A 20 0.02 -1.90 -30.60
N GLU A 21 -0.48 -2.21 -31.79
CA GLU A 21 -1.71 -1.62 -32.37
C GLU A 21 -2.94 -2.53 -32.17
N HIS A 22 -3.04 -3.25 -31.04
CA HIS A 22 -4.26 -3.99 -30.73
C HIS A 22 -5.23 -3.10 -29.93
N PRO A 23 -6.48 -2.92 -30.40
CA PRO A 23 -7.49 -2.19 -29.64
C PRO A 23 -8.05 -3.10 -28.54
N GLY A 24 -7.89 -2.69 -27.27
CA GLY A 24 -8.47 -3.36 -26.11
C GLY A 24 -7.54 -4.35 -25.40
N TRP A 25 -8.14 -5.28 -24.64
CA TRP A 25 -7.43 -6.27 -23.84
C TRP A 25 -6.47 -7.14 -24.66
N LEU A 26 -5.52 -7.75 -23.97
CA LEU A 26 -4.98 -9.03 -24.43
C LEU A 26 -6.16 -9.99 -24.59
N ASN A 27 -6.41 -10.45 -25.81
CA ASN A 27 -7.46 -11.42 -26.08
C ASN A 27 -7.30 -12.61 -25.12
N LEU A 28 -8.40 -13.12 -24.58
CA LEU A 28 -8.37 -14.18 -23.57
C LEU A 28 -7.98 -15.50 -24.23
N ASN A 29 -6.68 -15.75 -24.29
CA ASN A 29 -6.11 -17.03 -24.68
C ASN A 29 -5.40 -17.63 -23.46
N PRO A 30 -5.87 -18.77 -22.92
CA PRO A 30 -5.27 -19.38 -21.74
C PRO A 30 -3.76 -19.66 -21.89
N ALA A 31 -3.29 -20.03 -23.08
CA ALA A 31 -1.87 -20.25 -23.35
C ALA A 31 -1.07 -18.94 -23.35
N ALA A 32 -1.57 -17.86 -23.94
CA ALA A 32 -0.90 -16.55 -23.91
C ALA A 32 -0.84 -15.98 -22.49
N VAL A 33 -1.94 -16.07 -21.72
CA VAL A 33 -1.98 -15.64 -20.31
C VAL A 33 -1.04 -16.48 -19.45
N ALA A 34 -1.06 -17.81 -19.60
CA ALA A 34 -0.13 -18.70 -18.90
C ALA A 34 1.33 -18.38 -19.25
N LEU A 35 1.63 -18.09 -20.51
CA LEU A 35 2.98 -17.72 -20.96
C LEU A 35 3.45 -16.42 -20.29
N ILE A 36 2.64 -15.37 -20.36
CA ILE A 36 2.96 -14.05 -19.82
C ILE A 36 3.11 -14.09 -18.29
N THR A 37 2.16 -14.73 -17.61
CA THR A 37 2.22 -14.90 -16.15
C THR A 37 3.43 -15.73 -15.75
N THR A 38 3.75 -16.82 -16.45
CA THR A 38 4.95 -17.64 -16.19
C THR A 38 6.22 -16.81 -16.31
N PHE A 39 6.40 -16.03 -17.38
CA PHE A 39 7.61 -15.22 -17.56
C PHE A 39 7.68 -14.04 -16.59
N LEU A 40 6.56 -13.42 -16.23
CA LEU A 40 6.51 -12.38 -15.20
C LEU A 40 6.88 -12.95 -13.82
N THR A 41 6.31 -14.07 -13.42
CA THR A 41 6.58 -14.74 -12.14
C THR A 41 8.01 -15.27 -12.09
N LEU A 42 8.53 -15.83 -13.18
CA LEU A 42 9.92 -16.26 -13.27
C LEU A 42 10.88 -15.07 -13.17
N GLY A 43 10.57 -13.96 -13.86
CA GLY A 43 11.31 -12.71 -13.73
C GLY A 43 11.32 -12.18 -12.29
N TYR A 44 10.21 -12.32 -11.56
CA TYR A 44 10.12 -11.96 -10.14
C TYR A 44 11.01 -12.84 -9.26
N TYR A 45 10.92 -14.17 -9.42
CA TYR A 45 11.72 -15.14 -8.67
C TYR A 45 13.21 -14.90 -8.90
N LEU A 46 13.64 -14.79 -10.16
CA LEU A 46 15.05 -14.58 -10.52
C LEU A 46 15.57 -13.23 -10.01
N SER A 47 14.76 -12.17 -10.06
CA SER A 47 15.18 -10.85 -9.56
C SER A 47 15.35 -10.84 -8.05
N LEU A 48 14.45 -11.50 -7.31
CA LEU A 48 14.55 -11.63 -5.85
C LEU A 48 15.72 -12.52 -5.43
N GLU A 49 15.87 -13.67 -6.08
CA GLU A 49 16.99 -14.58 -5.84
C GLU A 49 18.32 -13.87 -6.09
N LEU A 50 18.44 -13.15 -7.20
CA LEU A 50 19.65 -12.42 -7.54
C LEU A 50 19.91 -11.23 -6.60
N LEU A 51 18.89 -10.53 -6.12
CA LEU A 51 19.02 -9.49 -5.10
C LEU A 51 19.55 -10.06 -3.79
N PHE A 52 18.98 -11.18 -3.34
CA PHE A 52 19.40 -11.85 -2.10
C PHE A 52 20.81 -12.43 -2.20
N LEU A 53 21.13 -13.11 -3.30
CA LEU A 53 22.48 -13.60 -3.60
C LEU A 53 23.49 -12.46 -3.69
N THR A 54 23.16 -11.35 -4.35
CA THR A 54 24.06 -10.17 -4.41
C THR A 54 24.36 -9.63 -3.00
N LEU A 55 23.37 -9.57 -2.11
CA LEU A 55 23.54 -9.09 -0.75
C LEU A 55 24.32 -10.07 0.16
N LEU A 56 24.17 -11.38 -0.06
CA LEU A 56 24.80 -12.42 0.76
C LEU A 56 26.19 -12.86 0.27
N THR A 57 26.41 -12.94 -1.05
CA THR A 57 27.65 -13.45 -1.65
C THR A 57 28.79 -12.43 -1.58
N PHE A 58 28.50 -11.13 -1.66
CA PHE A 58 29.54 -10.09 -1.66
C PHE A 58 29.98 -9.72 -0.25
N ARG A 59 31.12 -10.28 0.18
CA ARG A 59 31.77 -9.97 1.47
C ARG A 59 32.39 -8.57 1.51
N THR A 60 32.74 -7.97 0.36
CA THR A 60 33.32 -6.62 0.25
C THR A 60 32.54 -5.75 -0.74
N ARG A 61 31.86 -4.73 -0.21
CA ARG A 61 30.95 -3.80 -0.94
C ARG A 61 31.66 -2.61 -1.59
N LYS A 62 32.89 -2.79 -2.09
CA LYS A 62 33.74 -1.68 -2.57
C LYS A 62 33.91 -1.63 -4.09
N THR A 63 33.45 -2.63 -4.82
CA THR A 63 33.64 -2.72 -6.27
C THR A 63 32.48 -2.05 -7.01
N LEU A 64 32.78 -1.38 -8.13
CA LEU A 64 31.76 -0.81 -9.02
C LEU A 64 30.79 -1.89 -9.53
N TYR A 65 31.30 -3.10 -9.76
CA TYR A 65 30.49 -4.25 -10.15
C TYR A 65 29.39 -4.58 -9.14
N PHE A 66 29.70 -4.56 -7.84
CA PHE A 66 28.70 -4.77 -6.79
C PHE A 66 27.60 -3.71 -6.85
N TYR A 67 27.96 -2.43 -6.98
CA TYR A 67 26.97 -1.35 -7.06
C TYR A 67 26.14 -1.40 -8.34
N ALA A 68 26.76 -1.68 -9.50
CA ALA A 68 26.05 -1.82 -10.76
C ALA A 68 25.06 -3.00 -10.75
N LEU A 69 25.49 -4.16 -10.22
CA LEU A 69 24.64 -5.34 -10.09
C LEU A 69 23.50 -5.12 -9.10
N LEU A 70 23.76 -4.43 -7.99
CA LEU A 70 22.75 -4.05 -7.01
C LEU A 70 21.73 -3.05 -7.59
N ILE A 71 22.18 -2.04 -8.33
CA ILE A 71 21.31 -1.05 -8.98
C ILE A 71 20.44 -1.72 -10.05
N PHE A 72 21.01 -2.59 -10.88
CA PHE A 72 20.28 -3.28 -11.93
C PHE A 72 19.21 -4.23 -11.37
N THR A 73 19.57 -5.07 -10.40
CA THR A 73 18.63 -5.98 -9.72
C THR A 73 17.54 -5.21 -8.98
N ALA A 74 17.91 -4.13 -8.27
CA ALA A 74 16.94 -3.24 -7.63
C ALA A 74 16.03 -2.56 -8.65
N ALA A 75 16.53 -2.12 -9.81
CA ALA A 75 15.71 -1.46 -10.83
C ALA A 75 14.68 -2.40 -11.46
N VAL A 76 15.07 -3.65 -11.77
CA VAL A 76 14.13 -4.67 -12.26
C VAL A 76 13.09 -4.99 -11.20
N PHE A 77 13.52 -5.18 -9.94
CA PHE A 77 12.62 -5.41 -8.82
C PHE A 77 11.67 -4.22 -8.58
N VAL A 78 12.16 -2.98 -8.63
CA VAL A 78 11.36 -1.75 -8.50
C VAL A 78 10.38 -1.61 -9.66
N THR A 79 10.76 -1.94 -10.89
CA THR A 79 9.84 -1.89 -12.04
C THR A 79 8.68 -2.85 -11.88
N ILE A 80 8.96 -4.05 -11.35
CA ILE A 80 7.94 -5.06 -11.05
C ILE A 80 7.10 -4.64 -9.84
N LEU A 81 7.72 -4.12 -8.78
CA LEU A 81 7.03 -3.54 -7.62
C LEU A 81 6.18 -2.34 -8.00
N CYS A 82 6.56 -1.48 -8.95
CA CYS A 82 5.73 -0.35 -9.37
C CYS A 82 4.40 -0.81 -9.97
N LYS A 83 4.32 -2.03 -10.53
CA LYS A 83 3.06 -2.57 -11.08
C LYS A 83 2.10 -3.13 -10.03
N VAL A 84 2.60 -3.68 -8.91
CA VAL A 84 1.76 -4.36 -7.89
C VAL A 84 1.85 -3.68 -6.51
N GLY A 85 2.79 -2.75 -6.36
CA GLY A 85 3.24 -2.19 -5.09
C GLY A 85 2.25 -1.26 -4.43
N TRP A 86 1.20 -0.85 -5.14
CA TRP A 86 0.11 -0.07 -4.55
C TRP A 86 -0.62 -0.87 -3.45
N ILE A 87 -0.81 -2.18 -3.62
CA ILE A 87 -1.49 -3.07 -2.67
C ILE A 87 -0.77 -3.12 -1.30
N PRO A 88 0.54 -3.49 -1.24
CA PRO A 88 1.27 -3.46 0.02
C PRO A 88 1.50 -2.03 0.51
N ASN A 89 1.61 -1.01 -0.34
CA ASN A 89 1.81 0.37 0.10
C ASN A 89 0.66 0.84 1.02
N VAL A 90 -0.60 0.65 0.60
CA VAL A 90 -1.76 1.06 1.41
C VAL A 90 -1.89 0.21 2.68
N THR A 91 -1.74 -1.12 2.55
CA THR A 91 -1.94 -2.05 3.68
C THR A 91 -0.83 -1.96 4.72
N SER A 92 0.42 -1.74 4.30
CA SER A 92 1.59 -1.72 5.18
C SER A 92 1.55 -0.58 6.19
N LEU A 93 1.01 0.59 5.83
CA LEU A 93 0.87 1.71 6.77
C LEU A 93 -0.06 1.34 7.94
N SER A 94 -1.19 0.68 7.64
CA SER A 94 -2.09 0.16 8.67
C SER A 94 -1.42 -0.91 9.56
N LEU A 95 -0.57 -1.77 8.98
CA LEU A 95 0.20 -2.76 9.75
C LEU A 95 1.25 -2.10 10.66
N VAL A 96 1.87 -1.00 10.23
CA VAL A 96 2.80 -0.22 11.07
C VAL A 96 2.07 0.37 12.28
N LEU A 97 0.88 0.94 12.08
CA LEU A 97 0.03 1.44 13.17
C LEU A 97 -0.37 0.31 14.14
N TRP A 98 -0.77 -0.85 13.61
CA TRP A 98 -1.10 -2.02 14.43
C TRP A 98 0.10 -2.54 15.23
N SER A 99 1.29 -2.60 14.61
CA SER A 99 2.54 -3.00 15.28
C SER A 99 2.85 -2.07 16.46
N ARG A 100 2.64 -0.76 16.31
CA ARG A 100 2.80 0.21 17.41
C ARG A 100 1.78 0.00 18.52
N LEU A 101 0.52 -0.27 18.16
CA LEU A 101 -0.51 -0.61 19.13
C LEU A 101 -0.14 -1.88 19.91
N HIS A 102 0.42 -2.89 19.24
CA HIS A 102 0.91 -4.12 19.87
C HIS A 102 2.00 -3.88 20.93
N LEU A 103 2.83 -2.85 20.75
CA LEU A 103 3.87 -2.50 21.73
C LEU A 103 3.31 -1.92 23.03
N ILE A 104 2.14 -1.25 22.99
CA ILE A 104 1.59 -0.54 24.15
C ILE A 104 0.50 -1.33 24.89
N THR A 105 -0.27 -2.18 24.21
CA THR A 105 -1.35 -2.96 24.84
C THR A 105 -1.11 -4.46 24.74
N GLN A 106 -1.39 -5.17 25.83
CA GLN A 106 -1.30 -6.64 25.92
C GLN A 106 -2.67 -7.32 25.69
N ASN A 107 -3.73 -6.55 25.42
CA ASN A 107 -5.07 -7.10 25.19
C ASN A 107 -5.14 -7.83 23.83
N ARG A 108 -5.00 -9.16 23.86
CA ARG A 108 -4.99 -10.01 22.66
C ARG A 108 -6.27 -9.89 21.83
N SER A 109 -7.44 -9.80 22.45
CA SER A 109 -8.72 -9.74 21.73
C SER A 109 -8.81 -8.47 20.89
N LEU A 110 -8.40 -7.32 21.44
CA LEU A 110 -8.36 -6.05 20.71
C LEU A 110 -7.38 -6.10 19.54
N LEU A 111 -6.19 -6.67 19.76
CA LEU A 111 -5.17 -6.80 18.71
C LEU A 111 -5.65 -7.70 17.56
N TRP A 112 -6.31 -8.81 17.85
CA TRP A 112 -6.87 -9.69 16.82
C TRP A 112 -8.05 -9.05 16.09
N LEU A 113 -8.93 -8.33 16.79
CA LEU A 113 -10.06 -7.63 16.17
C LEU A 113 -9.58 -6.54 15.20
N THR A 114 -8.59 -5.75 15.63
CA THR A 114 -8.01 -4.69 14.80
C THR A 114 -7.21 -5.23 13.63
N LEU A 115 -6.46 -6.32 13.81
CA LEU A 115 -5.81 -7.03 12.70
C LEU A 115 -6.84 -7.61 11.72
N GLY A 116 -7.90 -8.23 12.24
CA GLY A 116 -9.02 -8.74 11.45
C GLY A 116 -9.67 -7.66 10.60
N MET A 117 -9.93 -6.48 11.17
CA MET A 117 -10.42 -5.31 10.43
C MET A 117 -9.48 -4.91 9.29
N ILE A 118 -8.16 -4.85 9.53
CA ILE A 118 -7.16 -4.51 8.48
C ILE A 118 -7.21 -5.53 7.35
N VAL A 119 -7.23 -6.82 7.66
CA VAL A 119 -7.23 -7.90 6.66
C VAL A 119 -8.52 -7.90 5.86
N VAL A 120 -9.67 -7.76 6.52
CA VAL A 120 -10.98 -7.69 5.86
C VAL A 120 -11.03 -6.48 4.93
N ASN A 121 -10.70 -5.28 5.41
CA ASN A 121 -10.68 -4.08 4.57
C ASN A 121 -9.71 -4.22 3.39
N ALA A 122 -8.53 -4.78 3.60
CA ALA A 122 -7.58 -5.03 2.52
C ALA A 122 -8.18 -5.95 1.43
N VAL A 123 -8.74 -7.10 1.80
CA VAL A 123 -9.32 -8.02 0.82
C VAL A 123 -10.50 -7.37 0.08
N PHE A 124 -11.46 -6.81 0.81
CA PHE A 124 -12.70 -6.29 0.21
C PHE A 124 -12.51 -5.01 -0.59
N LEU A 125 -11.52 -4.16 -0.26
CA LEU A 125 -11.31 -2.90 -0.97
C LEU A 125 -10.31 -3.05 -2.12
N HIS A 126 -9.30 -3.90 -1.99
CA HIS A 126 -8.33 -4.12 -3.07
C HIS A 126 -8.95 -4.88 -4.24
N THR A 127 -9.77 -5.90 -3.97
CA THR A 127 -10.34 -6.76 -5.02
C THR A 127 -11.15 -5.99 -6.08
N PRO A 128 -12.11 -5.11 -5.73
CA PRO A 128 -12.85 -4.33 -6.71
C PRO A 128 -11.98 -3.35 -7.50
N ILE A 129 -10.98 -2.71 -6.85
CA ILE A 129 -10.03 -1.83 -7.55
C ILE A 129 -9.27 -2.60 -8.62
N ILE A 130 -8.71 -3.77 -8.29
CA ILE A 130 -8.02 -4.63 -9.25
C ILE A 130 -8.97 -4.97 -10.41
N PHE A 131 -10.19 -5.38 -10.09
CA PHE A 131 -11.19 -5.76 -11.09
C PHE A 131 -11.56 -4.60 -12.03
N PHE A 132 -11.78 -3.40 -11.51
CA PHE A 132 -12.10 -2.21 -12.31
C PHE A 132 -10.90 -1.67 -13.08
N GLU A 133 -9.69 -1.73 -12.50
CA GLU A 133 -8.44 -1.36 -13.17
C GLU A 133 -8.22 -2.22 -14.41
N PHE A 134 -8.45 -3.53 -14.28
CA PHE A 134 -8.51 -4.42 -15.44
C PHE A 134 -9.61 -3.93 -16.40
N GLY A 135 -10.85 -3.71 -15.94
CA GLY A 135 -11.96 -3.17 -16.74
C GLY A 135 -11.60 -1.97 -17.61
N LEU A 136 -10.79 -1.05 -17.10
CA LEU A 136 -10.31 0.15 -17.79
C LEU A 136 -9.31 -0.10 -18.93
N LEU A 137 -8.86 -1.34 -19.12
CA LEU A 137 -8.07 -1.79 -20.27
C LEU A 137 -8.95 -2.21 -21.45
N SER A 138 -10.28 -2.18 -21.30
CA SER A 138 -11.24 -2.47 -22.38
C SER A 138 -11.14 -1.49 -23.56
N PRO A 139 -11.56 -1.90 -24.78
CA PRO A 139 -11.68 -0.99 -25.93
C PRO A 139 -12.50 0.26 -25.61
N GLU A 140 -12.27 1.36 -26.34
CA GLU A 140 -12.88 2.67 -26.05
C GLU A 140 -14.40 2.63 -25.85
N GLY A 141 -15.13 1.84 -26.64
CA GLY A 141 -16.59 1.71 -26.53
C GLY A 141 -17.11 0.98 -25.28
N GLU A 142 -16.27 0.23 -24.58
CA GLU A 142 -16.63 -0.45 -23.32
C GLU A 142 -15.96 0.16 -22.09
N ARG A 143 -14.85 0.88 -22.28
CA ARG A 143 -14.07 1.52 -21.22
C ARG A 143 -14.90 2.46 -20.35
N GLU A 144 -15.82 3.22 -20.96
CA GLU A 144 -16.65 4.19 -20.25
C GLU A 144 -17.51 3.56 -19.15
N LYS A 145 -17.90 2.29 -19.31
CA LYS A 145 -18.69 1.53 -18.32
C LYS A 145 -17.92 1.29 -17.03
N TRP A 146 -16.59 1.32 -17.07
CA TRP A 146 -15.70 1.03 -15.95
C TRP A 146 -15.15 2.28 -15.24
N LEU A 147 -15.23 3.45 -15.89
CA LEU A 147 -14.72 4.71 -15.33
C LEU A 147 -15.46 5.11 -14.05
N LEU A 148 -16.78 5.15 -14.09
CA LEU A 148 -17.59 5.58 -12.95
C LEU A 148 -17.46 4.62 -11.75
N PRO A 149 -17.55 3.28 -11.91
CA PRO A 149 -17.29 2.34 -10.81
C PRO A 149 -15.89 2.47 -10.22
N MET A 150 -14.85 2.64 -11.05
CA MET A 150 -13.48 2.84 -10.59
C MET A 150 -13.35 4.11 -9.75
N GLU A 151 -13.87 5.24 -10.24
CA GLU A 151 -13.81 6.53 -9.54
C GLU A 151 -14.49 6.46 -8.16
N ILE A 152 -15.68 5.86 -8.09
CA ILE A 152 -16.39 5.66 -6.83
C ILE A 152 -15.58 4.77 -5.89
N MET A 153 -15.07 3.64 -6.39
CA MET A 153 -14.34 2.68 -5.56
C MET A 153 -13.03 3.26 -5.02
N VAL A 154 -12.31 4.03 -5.83
CA VAL A 154 -11.07 4.71 -5.40
C VAL A 154 -11.35 5.66 -4.22
N ARG A 155 -12.46 6.39 -4.25
CA ARG A 155 -12.89 7.28 -3.15
C ARG A 155 -13.30 6.51 -1.91
N ILE A 156 -14.07 5.43 -2.08
CA ILE A 156 -14.47 4.53 -0.98
C ILE A 156 -13.23 3.94 -0.31
N GLN A 157 -12.31 3.36 -1.10
CA GLN A 157 -11.08 2.76 -0.59
C GLN A 157 -10.28 3.78 0.22
N GLN A 158 -9.99 4.95 -0.34
CA GLN A 158 -9.24 5.99 0.34
C GLN A 158 -9.92 6.40 1.65
N THR A 159 -11.23 6.62 1.64
CA THR A 159 -11.99 7.04 2.83
C THR A 159 -11.94 5.97 3.93
N VAL A 160 -12.17 4.70 3.59
CA VAL A 160 -12.18 3.61 4.58
C VAL A 160 -10.79 3.40 5.18
N PHE A 161 -9.72 3.46 4.37
CA PHE A 161 -8.36 3.35 4.91
C PHE A 161 -7.98 4.56 5.79
N THR A 162 -8.36 5.79 5.43
CA THR A 162 -8.15 6.96 6.30
C THR A 162 -8.90 6.83 7.63
N LEU A 163 -10.14 6.32 7.61
CA LEU A 163 -10.90 6.04 8.83
C LEU A 163 -10.24 4.95 9.68
N GLN A 164 -9.77 3.87 9.06
CA GLN A 164 -9.03 2.79 9.72
C GLN A 164 -7.75 3.30 10.39
N GLU A 165 -6.96 4.11 9.69
CA GLU A 165 -5.74 4.70 10.22
C GLU A 165 -6.02 5.67 11.38
N THR A 166 -7.06 6.50 11.24
CA THR A 166 -7.52 7.41 12.30
C THR A 166 -7.97 6.63 13.53
N PHE A 167 -8.69 5.53 13.34
CA PHE A 167 -9.13 4.66 14.44
C PHE A 167 -7.96 3.97 15.15
N LEU A 168 -7.04 3.35 14.41
CA LEU A 168 -5.85 2.68 14.97
C LEU A 168 -4.97 3.66 15.74
N SER A 169 -4.74 4.85 15.18
CA SER A 169 -3.94 5.89 15.81
C SER A 169 -4.62 6.52 17.03
N GLY A 170 -5.94 6.72 16.99
CA GLY A 170 -6.72 7.20 18.13
C GLY A 170 -6.66 6.24 19.32
N MET A 171 -6.78 4.93 19.07
CA MET A 171 -6.56 3.91 20.11
C MET A 171 -5.15 3.97 20.66
N TYR A 172 -4.14 4.01 19.79
CA TYR A 172 -2.74 4.09 20.22
C TYR A 172 -2.48 5.30 21.13
N ILE A 173 -2.92 6.50 20.74
CA ILE A 173 -2.78 7.73 21.54
C ILE A 173 -3.48 7.57 22.90
N SER A 174 -4.69 6.99 22.91
CA SER A 174 -5.46 6.77 24.13
C SER A 174 -4.74 5.84 25.10
N PHE A 175 -4.19 4.73 24.61
CA PHE A 175 -3.41 3.80 25.43
C PHE A 175 -2.07 4.39 25.87
N THR A 176 -1.37 5.13 25.00
CA THR A 176 -0.13 5.82 25.36
C THR A 176 -0.38 6.87 26.44
N PHE A 177 -1.47 7.63 26.37
CA PHE A 177 -1.82 8.60 27.41
C PHE A 177 -2.05 7.92 28.76
N GLN A 178 -2.76 6.78 28.77
CA GLN A 178 -2.98 6.01 29.99
C GLN A 178 -1.66 5.42 30.53
N PHE A 179 -0.79 4.91 29.64
CA PHE A 179 0.50 4.33 30.00
C PHE A 179 1.49 5.36 30.57
N LEU A 180 1.57 6.55 29.97
CA LEU A 180 2.56 7.57 30.37
C LEU A 180 2.13 8.41 31.57
N ARG A 181 0.87 8.34 32.01
CA ARG A 181 0.36 9.14 33.14
C ARG A 181 0.97 8.68 34.47
N SER A 182 2.19 9.11 34.74
CA SER A 182 2.82 9.08 36.07
C SER A 182 2.26 10.20 36.94
N GLY A 183 2.07 9.93 38.24
CA GLY A 183 1.39 10.82 39.18
C GLY A 183 2.14 12.10 39.56
N ASP A 184 3.26 12.42 38.91
CA ASP A 184 4.12 13.57 39.22
C ASP A 184 4.02 14.70 38.16
N GLU A 185 4.21 15.95 38.57
CA GLU A 185 4.04 17.15 37.73
C GLU A 185 5.02 17.21 36.56
N ARG A 186 6.27 16.74 36.75
CA ARG A 186 7.28 16.67 35.70
C ARG A 186 6.90 15.64 34.62
N GLY A 187 6.38 14.49 35.05
CA GLY A 187 5.84 13.47 34.15
C GLY A 187 4.70 14.02 33.28
N ASN A 188 3.75 14.74 33.89
CA ASN A 188 2.60 15.31 33.19
C ASN A 188 2.99 16.28 32.05
N LYS A 189 4.05 17.09 32.22
CA LYS A 189 4.56 17.97 31.15
C LYS A 189 5.14 17.19 29.97
N VAL A 190 5.86 16.10 30.25
CA VAL A 190 6.40 15.19 29.22
C VAL A 190 5.25 14.48 28.49
N VAL A 191 4.27 13.94 29.22
CA VAL A 191 3.08 13.30 28.63
C VAL A 191 2.37 14.24 27.67
N LYS A 192 2.06 15.47 28.10
CA LYS A 192 1.37 16.46 27.26
C LYS A 192 2.14 16.78 25.99
N ARG A 193 3.46 16.90 26.07
CA ARG A 193 4.31 17.15 24.91
C ARG A 193 4.26 15.98 23.92
N VAL A 194 4.39 14.75 24.40
CA VAL A 194 4.40 13.54 23.58
C VAL A 194 3.06 13.32 22.90
N VAL A 195 1.98 13.36 23.69
CA VAL A 195 0.62 13.20 23.16
C VAL A 195 0.29 14.33 22.18
N GLY A 196 0.71 15.56 22.47
CA GLY A 196 0.57 16.70 21.54
C GLY A 196 1.31 16.48 20.21
N LEU A 197 2.53 15.93 20.24
CA LEU A 197 3.28 15.55 19.04
C LEU A 197 2.56 14.44 18.25
N MET A 198 2.06 13.40 18.94
CA MET A 198 1.29 12.31 18.32
C MET A 198 0.04 12.84 17.61
N ILE A 199 -0.75 13.69 18.28
CA ILE A 199 -1.93 14.32 17.69
C ILE A 199 -1.54 15.19 16.49
N SER A 200 -0.46 15.97 16.59
CA SER A 200 0.00 16.82 15.49
C SER A 200 0.36 16.02 14.24
N VAL A 201 1.02 14.87 14.43
CA VAL A 201 1.35 13.93 13.34
C VAL A 201 0.09 13.34 12.70
N GLN A 202 -0.90 12.93 13.50
CA GLN A 202 -2.17 12.41 12.95
C GLN A 202 -2.97 13.48 12.21
N VAL A 203 -3.02 14.71 12.71
CA VAL A 203 -3.69 15.82 12.01
C VAL A 203 -3.02 16.09 10.66
N LEU A 204 -1.69 16.08 10.62
CA LEU A 204 -0.95 16.22 9.36
C LEU A 204 -1.23 15.06 8.40
N ALA A 205 -1.27 13.81 8.89
CA ALA A 205 -1.58 12.64 8.08
C ALA A 205 -3.00 12.71 7.47
N ILE A 206 -4.00 13.12 8.26
CA ILE A 206 -5.37 13.35 7.76
C ILE A 206 -5.39 14.46 6.71
N GLY A 207 -4.67 15.57 6.94
CA GLY A 207 -4.54 16.65 5.97
C GLY A 207 -3.95 16.20 4.64
N LEU A 208 -2.96 15.30 4.67
CA LEU A 208 -2.37 14.70 3.47
C LEU A 208 -3.39 13.82 2.72
N ASP A 209 -4.20 13.02 3.43
CA ASP A 209 -5.24 12.20 2.81
C ASP A 209 -6.38 13.04 2.21
N VAL A 210 -6.77 14.12 2.88
CA VAL A 210 -7.73 15.10 2.34
C VAL A 210 -7.17 15.74 1.07
N GLY A 211 -5.88 16.09 1.03
CA GLY A 211 -5.22 16.61 -0.16
C GLY A 211 -5.25 15.63 -1.33
N LEU A 212 -4.91 14.35 -1.11
CA LEU A 212 -5.02 13.31 -2.14
C LEU A 212 -6.45 13.11 -2.63
N THR A 213 -7.42 13.19 -1.72
CA THR A 213 -8.85 13.06 -2.06
C THR A 213 -9.35 14.28 -2.84
N ALA A 214 -8.87 15.49 -2.53
CA ALA A 214 -9.21 16.70 -3.27
C ALA A 214 -8.76 16.65 -4.73
N PHE A 215 -7.56 16.12 -5.02
CA PHE A 215 -7.13 15.90 -6.40
C PHE A 215 -8.07 14.96 -7.17
N ASP A 216 -8.69 14.00 -6.49
CA ASP A 216 -9.66 13.08 -7.07
C ASP A 216 -10.99 13.77 -7.43
N PHE A 217 -11.43 14.72 -6.61
CA PHE A 217 -12.63 15.53 -6.87
C PHE A 217 -12.41 16.59 -7.96
N LEU A 218 -11.15 16.99 -8.18
CA LEU A 218 -10.75 17.90 -9.26
C LEU A 218 -10.45 17.18 -10.58
N ASN A 219 -10.78 15.88 -10.70
CA ASN A 219 -10.47 15.02 -11.85
C ASN A 219 -8.97 14.95 -12.19
N MET A 220 -8.09 15.18 -11.21
CA MET A 220 -6.63 15.14 -11.36
C MET A 220 -6.07 13.76 -10.93
N PHE A 221 -6.69 12.68 -11.41
CA PHE A 221 -6.37 11.30 -10.99
C PHE A 221 -4.89 10.93 -11.22
N THR A 222 -4.31 11.30 -12.36
CA THR A 222 -2.90 11.05 -12.66
C THR A 222 -1.96 11.71 -11.65
N LEU A 223 -2.27 12.95 -11.25
CA LEU A 223 -1.49 13.67 -10.25
C LEU A 223 -1.64 13.02 -8.86
N LYS A 224 -2.86 12.61 -8.49
CA LYS A 224 -3.11 11.84 -7.27
C LYS A 224 -2.26 10.58 -7.23
N CYS A 225 -2.30 9.74 -8.26
CA CYS A 225 -1.53 8.50 -8.34
C CYS A 225 -0.01 8.75 -8.25
N THR A 226 0.46 9.86 -8.83
CA THR A 226 1.87 10.26 -8.79
C THR A 226 2.30 10.71 -7.39
N LEU A 227 1.45 11.47 -6.68
CA LEU A 227 1.73 11.97 -5.33
C LEU A 227 1.50 10.93 -4.23
N HIS A 228 0.68 9.91 -4.48
CA HIS A 228 0.29 8.92 -3.48
C HIS A 228 1.48 8.20 -2.82
N PRO A 229 2.47 7.63 -3.54
CA PRO A 229 3.63 7.01 -2.91
C PRO A 229 4.44 7.98 -2.05
N PHE A 230 4.58 9.23 -2.50
CA PHE A 230 5.28 10.27 -1.75
C PHE A 230 4.55 10.60 -0.44
N VAL A 231 3.24 10.80 -0.49
CA VAL A 231 2.42 11.07 0.70
C VAL A 231 2.52 9.93 1.70
N TYR A 232 2.42 8.67 1.25
CA TYR A 232 2.55 7.51 2.13
C TYR A 232 3.96 7.39 2.74
N ALA A 233 5.01 7.72 1.98
CA ALA A 233 6.37 7.79 2.52
C ALA A 233 6.53 8.87 3.60
N VAL A 234 5.91 10.04 3.41
CA VAL A 234 5.85 11.09 4.44
C VAL A 234 5.11 10.58 5.67
N LYS A 235 3.93 9.97 5.52
CA LYS A 235 3.16 9.38 6.64
C LYS A 235 4.01 8.38 7.42
N LEU A 236 4.66 7.43 6.74
CA LEU A 236 5.56 6.45 7.36
C LEU A 236 6.69 7.12 8.15
N ARG A 237 7.32 8.16 7.58
CA ARG A 237 8.40 8.89 8.25
C ARG A 237 7.91 9.60 9.51
N LEU A 238 6.72 10.17 9.49
CA LEU A 238 6.10 10.77 10.67
C LEU A 238 5.86 9.72 11.76
N GLU A 239 5.36 8.53 11.39
CA GLU A 239 5.16 7.44 12.35
C GLU A 239 6.47 6.98 13.00
N PHE A 240 7.55 6.93 12.23
CA PHE A 240 8.88 6.61 12.73
C PHE A 240 9.40 7.65 13.75
N VAL A 241 9.17 8.94 13.51
CA VAL A 241 9.52 10.01 14.46
C VAL A 241 8.78 9.82 15.78
N VAL A 242 7.48 9.54 15.72
CA VAL A 242 6.65 9.34 16.91
C VAL A 242 7.09 8.12 17.71
N LEU A 243 7.39 7.00 17.05
CA LEU A 243 7.86 5.78 17.72
C LEU A 243 9.20 6.01 18.43
N ASN A 244 10.15 6.69 17.79
CA ASN A 244 11.46 6.97 18.40
C ASN A 244 11.36 7.89 19.62
N GLN A 245 10.45 8.87 19.58
CA GLN A 245 10.16 9.72 20.75
C GLN A 245 9.65 8.89 21.92
N LEU A 246 8.72 7.94 21.67
CA LEU A 246 8.21 7.07 22.73
C LEU A 246 9.30 6.14 23.30
N VAL A 247 10.09 5.50 22.45
CA VAL A 247 11.19 4.63 22.88
C VAL A 247 12.26 5.40 23.64
N GLY A 248 12.58 6.63 23.23
CA GLY A 248 13.51 7.50 23.94
C GLY A 248 13.08 7.76 25.38
N ILE A 249 11.80 8.06 25.60
CA ILE A 249 11.26 8.32 26.94
C ILE A 249 11.26 7.07 27.81
N VAL A 250 10.96 5.90 27.24
CA VAL A 250 11.05 4.63 27.98
C VAL A 250 12.49 4.30 28.38
N LYS A 251 13.47 4.64 27.53
CA LYS A 251 14.90 4.41 27.82
C LYS A 251 15.51 5.44 28.77
N GLU A 252 15.07 6.69 28.70
CA GLU A 252 15.52 7.77 29.57
C GLU A 252 14.86 7.74 30.97
N GLY A 253 13.87 6.85 31.17
CA GLY A 253 13.08 6.72 32.39
C GLY A 253 12.07 7.88 32.55
N LEU A 254 10.85 7.75 33.06
CA LEU A 254 10.31 6.82 34.07
C LEU A 254 11.36 6.17 34.97
#